data_AF-A0A521T484-F1
#
_entry.id   AF-A0A521T484-F1
#
_cell.length_a   1.000
_cell.length_b   1.000
_cell.length_c   1.000
_cell.angle_alpha   90.00
_cell.angle_beta   90.00
_cell.angle_gamma   90.00
#
_symmetry.space_group_name_H-M   'P 1'
#
loop_
_entity.id
_entity.type
_entity.pdbx_description
1 polymer ?
#
loop_
_entity_poly.entity_id
_entity_poly.type
_entity_poly.pdbx_seq_one_letter_code
_entity_poly.pdbx_strand_id
1 'polypeptide(L)'
;MKRQLAIVSALLVCDFIFVTSDLNAQASWHWYRGNTHTHTLNSDGENTPIDVAAWYREHGYQFLVITDHEYLTDPAPLNAILGRDEQFLLIPGQEVTGRSQGKPVHVNQIGAKKVVMPVSLPTIFEVLQRDVNLVHETGAIAQINHPNFGWALSGEDLARVENATLVEIWNGHPQVNNAGGGGTPSAEAMWDVALTAGKRLFAIADDDAHHFKPEHLADPASAAPNRGWIYVRAPKLTEADILAAIRRGDFYASTGVELTDIAATPAGLTVSIKATTFSRYRTEFIGAGGKVLAESTANPAVYQFKGDEKYVRAKVFESNAKMAWTQPVFVSR
;
A
#
# COMPACT_ATOMS: atom_id res chain seq x y z
N MET A 1 54.17 -71.74 30.23
CA MET A 1 54.21 -71.83 28.75
C MET A 1 53.38 -70.69 28.17
N LYS A 2 54.00 -69.90 27.29
CA LYS A 2 53.52 -68.62 26.75
C LYS A 2 52.20 -68.76 25.98
N ARG A 3 51.28 -67.80 26.15
CA ARG A 3 50.30 -67.38 25.13
C ARG A 3 50.28 -65.87 25.08
N GLN A 4 50.73 -65.31 23.95
CA GLN A 4 50.64 -63.90 23.60
C GLN A 4 49.19 -63.60 23.18
N LEU A 5 48.65 -62.48 23.65
CA LEU A 5 47.39 -61.91 23.17
C LEU A 5 47.69 -60.55 22.54
N ALA A 6 47.31 -60.38 21.28
CA ALA A 6 47.55 -59.20 20.46
C ALA A 6 46.64 -58.04 20.89
N ILE A 7 47.22 -56.84 20.97
CA ILE A 7 46.49 -55.57 21.14
C ILE A 7 46.18 -55.04 19.74
N VAL A 8 44.89 -54.87 19.44
CA VAL A 8 44.42 -54.18 18.23
C VAL A 8 44.18 -52.71 18.59
N SER A 9 44.94 -51.81 17.97
CA SER A 9 44.77 -50.36 18.08
C SER A 9 43.54 -49.91 17.28
N ALA A 10 42.61 -49.22 17.92
CA ALA A 10 41.52 -48.50 17.27
C ALA A 10 41.99 -47.10 16.86
N LEU A 11 41.93 -46.79 15.56
CA LEU A 11 42.05 -45.42 15.06
C LEU A 11 40.72 -44.68 15.29
N LEU A 12 40.75 -43.60 16.07
CA LEU A 12 39.72 -42.56 16.02
C LEU A 12 39.98 -41.67 14.80
N VAL A 13 39.04 -41.59 13.87
CA VAL A 13 38.96 -40.54 12.86
C VAL A 13 38.04 -39.46 13.41
N CYS A 14 38.59 -38.29 13.73
CA CYS A 14 37.81 -37.10 14.08
C CYS A 14 37.37 -36.41 12.79
N ASP A 15 36.07 -36.53 12.46
CA ASP A 15 35.45 -35.73 11.41
C ASP A 15 35.32 -34.27 11.89
N PHE A 16 36.13 -33.38 11.31
CA PHE A 16 35.91 -31.94 11.40
C PHE A 16 34.74 -31.57 10.49
N ILE A 17 33.56 -31.37 11.09
CA ILE A 17 32.43 -30.72 10.43
C ILE A 17 32.81 -29.24 10.26
N PHE A 18 33.16 -28.85 9.03
CA PHE A 18 33.15 -27.44 8.64
C PHE A 18 31.70 -26.97 8.55
N VAL A 19 31.21 -26.35 9.64
CA VAL A 19 30.03 -25.48 9.56
C VAL A 19 30.48 -24.26 8.79
N THR A 20 30.19 -24.22 7.49
CA THR A 20 30.24 -22.97 6.73
C THR A 20 29.17 -22.07 7.30
N SER A 21 29.60 -21.07 8.06
CA SER A 21 28.76 -19.93 8.43
C SER A 21 28.27 -19.27 7.14
N ASP A 22 26.99 -19.44 6.80
CA ASP A 22 26.34 -18.61 5.81
C ASP A 22 26.40 -17.16 6.31
N LEU A 23 27.38 -16.44 5.79
CA LEU A 23 27.56 -15.02 5.98
C LEU A 23 26.27 -14.34 5.55
N ASN A 24 25.67 -13.61 6.49
CA ASN A 24 24.59 -12.64 6.31
C ASN A 24 24.63 -11.98 4.91
N ALA A 25 23.89 -12.51 3.96
CA ALA A 25 23.38 -11.71 2.86
C ALA A 25 22.34 -10.79 3.49
N GLN A 26 22.79 -9.61 3.94
CA GLN A 26 21.87 -8.55 4.35
C GLN A 26 20.99 -8.28 3.14
N ALA A 27 19.71 -8.68 3.21
CA ALA A 27 18.78 -8.54 2.11
C ALA A 27 18.80 -7.08 1.65
N SER A 28 19.13 -6.83 0.38
CA SER A 28 19.02 -5.50 -0.20
C SER A 28 17.54 -5.16 -0.25
N TRP A 29 17.16 -4.05 0.37
CA TRP A 29 15.79 -3.55 0.31
C TRP A 29 15.64 -2.70 -0.95
N HIS A 30 14.53 -2.88 -1.65
CA HIS A 30 14.19 -2.18 -2.88
C HIS A 30 12.84 -1.48 -2.73
N TRP A 31 12.68 -0.35 -3.42
CA TRP A 31 11.39 0.32 -3.56
C TRP A 31 10.73 -0.13 -4.86
N TYR A 32 9.57 -0.78 -4.76
CA TYR A 32 8.75 -1.19 -5.89
C TYR A 32 7.54 -0.28 -6.01
N ARG A 33 7.42 0.43 -7.13
CA ARG A 33 6.24 1.21 -7.47
C ARG A 33 5.10 0.28 -7.85
N GLY A 34 3.91 0.50 -7.33
CA GLY A 34 2.74 -0.26 -7.77
C GLY A 34 1.42 0.44 -7.53
N ASN A 35 0.40 -0.02 -8.25
CA ASN A 35 -0.96 0.46 -8.13
C ASN A 35 -1.85 -0.63 -7.53
N THR A 36 -2.78 -0.23 -6.66
CA THR A 36 -3.64 -1.16 -5.89
C THR A 36 -5.12 -1.05 -6.24
N HIS A 37 -5.50 -0.19 -7.19
CA HIS A 37 -6.88 0.00 -7.62
C HIS A 37 -6.95 0.28 -9.12
N THR A 38 -7.49 -0.65 -9.90
CA THR A 38 -7.60 -0.55 -11.37
C THR A 38 -8.66 -1.49 -11.92
N HIS A 39 -9.40 -1.02 -12.92
CA HIS A 39 -10.48 -1.74 -13.58
C HIS A 39 -10.18 -2.07 -15.04
N THR A 40 -10.82 -3.13 -15.52
CA THR A 40 -10.67 -3.66 -16.88
C THR A 40 -12.05 -3.94 -17.48
N LEU A 41 -12.09 -4.45 -18.71
CA LEU A 41 -13.31 -4.93 -19.39
C LEU A 41 -14.03 -6.09 -18.67
N ASN A 42 -13.44 -6.66 -17.61
CA ASN A 42 -14.12 -7.67 -16.81
C ASN A 42 -15.15 -7.07 -15.84
N SER A 43 -15.12 -5.75 -15.58
CA SER A 43 -16.18 -4.99 -14.92
C SER A 43 -16.65 -3.82 -15.81
N ASP A 44 -16.08 -2.64 -15.62
CA ASP A 44 -16.51 -1.35 -16.14
C ASP A 44 -15.34 -0.48 -16.65
N GLY A 45 -14.12 -1.03 -16.63
CA GLY A 45 -12.99 -0.45 -17.36
C GLY A 45 -13.12 -0.65 -18.88
N GLU A 46 -12.37 0.12 -19.65
CA GLU A 46 -12.54 0.16 -21.11
C GLU A 46 -11.55 -0.73 -21.90
N ASN A 47 -10.56 -1.31 -21.22
CA ASN A 47 -9.46 -2.09 -21.83
C ASN A 47 -9.35 -3.49 -21.23
N THR A 48 -8.77 -4.43 -21.98
CA THR A 48 -8.59 -5.81 -21.51
C THR A 48 -7.58 -5.88 -20.36
N PRO A 49 -7.63 -6.91 -19.50
CA PRO A 49 -6.64 -7.09 -18.44
C PRO A 49 -5.18 -7.08 -18.93
N ILE A 50 -4.90 -7.64 -20.11
CA ILE A 50 -3.55 -7.67 -20.66
C ILE A 50 -3.09 -6.28 -21.13
N ASP A 51 -3.97 -5.48 -21.74
CA ASP A 51 -3.63 -4.12 -22.18
C ASP A 51 -3.37 -3.21 -20.98
N VAL A 52 -4.22 -3.29 -19.96
CA VAL A 52 -4.06 -2.55 -18.70
C VAL A 52 -2.76 -2.93 -18.00
N ALA A 53 -2.49 -4.23 -17.85
CA ALA A 53 -1.25 -4.72 -17.23
C ALA A 53 -0.01 -4.30 -18.02
N ALA A 54 -0.04 -4.41 -19.35
CA ALA A 54 1.05 -3.97 -20.22
C ALA A 54 1.31 -2.47 -20.07
N TRP A 55 0.26 -1.65 -20.02
CA TRP A 55 0.38 -0.21 -19.81
C TRP A 55 1.17 0.11 -18.54
N TYR A 56 0.76 -0.43 -17.39
CA TYR A 56 1.46 -0.17 -16.12
C TYR A 56 2.92 -0.61 -16.14
N ARG A 57 3.20 -1.80 -16.68
CA ARG A 57 4.57 -2.30 -16.85
C ARG A 57 5.42 -1.36 -17.69
N GLU A 58 4.90 -0.89 -18.82
CA GLU A 58 5.60 0.00 -19.75
C GLU A 58 5.80 1.41 -19.18
N HIS A 59 5.00 1.80 -18.18
CA HIS A 59 5.08 3.09 -17.49
C HIS A 59 5.82 3.01 -16.14
N GLY A 60 6.63 1.96 -15.95
CA GLY A 60 7.59 1.86 -14.86
C GLY A 60 6.98 1.48 -13.51
N TYR A 61 5.80 0.84 -13.50
CA TYR A 61 5.28 0.16 -12.32
C TYR A 61 5.87 -1.24 -12.24
N GLN A 62 6.22 -1.69 -11.04
CA GLN A 62 6.74 -3.02 -10.75
C GLN A 62 5.65 -3.98 -10.28
N PHE A 63 4.52 -3.49 -9.77
CA PHE A 63 3.37 -4.35 -9.55
C PHE A 63 2.04 -3.67 -9.84
N LEU A 64 1.04 -4.49 -10.13
CA LEU A 64 -0.33 -4.07 -10.37
C LEU A 64 -1.29 -5.02 -9.66
N VAL A 65 -2.33 -4.46 -9.06
CA VAL A 65 -3.52 -5.20 -8.62
C VAL A 65 -4.67 -4.80 -9.55
N ILE A 66 -5.23 -5.79 -10.25
CA ILE A 66 -6.49 -5.61 -10.98
C ILE A 66 -7.62 -5.89 -9.98
N THR A 67 -8.55 -4.95 -9.84
CA THR A 67 -9.60 -4.95 -8.82
C THR A 67 -10.98 -4.80 -9.44
N ASP A 68 -11.24 -5.51 -10.54
CA ASP A 68 -12.55 -5.51 -11.19
C ASP A 68 -13.69 -5.76 -10.19
N HIS A 69 -14.81 -5.06 -10.38
CA HIS A 69 -16.03 -5.24 -9.60
C HIS A 69 -16.56 -6.67 -9.70
N GLU A 70 -16.69 -7.35 -8.55
CA GLU A 70 -17.29 -8.70 -8.45
C GLU A 70 -16.65 -9.77 -9.33
N TYR A 71 -15.45 -9.51 -9.82
CA TYR A 71 -14.73 -10.38 -10.73
C TYR A 71 -13.28 -10.54 -10.28
N LEU A 72 -12.79 -11.78 -10.28
CA LEU A 72 -11.41 -12.07 -9.93
C LEU A 72 -10.64 -12.50 -11.18
N THR A 73 -9.84 -11.59 -11.72
CA THR A 73 -8.93 -11.87 -12.83
C THR A 73 -7.80 -12.79 -12.35
N ASP A 74 -7.66 -13.97 -12.96
CA ASP A 74 -6.53 -14.87 -12.68
C ASP A 74 -5.22 -14.25 -13.20
N PRO A 75 -4.25 -13.93 -12.32
CA PRO A 75 -3.01 -13.29 -12.73
C PRO A 75 -2.04 -14.28 -13.40
N ALA A 76 -2.21 -15.60 -13.26
CA ALA A 76 -1.19 -16.56 -13.72
C ALA A 76 -0.93 -16.51 -15.23
N PRO A 77 -1.94 -16.47 -16.12
CA PRO A 77 -1.70 -16.33 -17.56
C PRO A 77 -1.03 -15.00 -17.92
N LEU A 78 -1.39 -13.90 -17.25
CA LEU A 78 -0.83 -12.58 -17.49
C LEU A 78 0.62 -12.49 -16.98
N ASN A 79 0.92 -13.05 -15.81
CA ASN A 79 2.29 -13.15 -15.29
C ASN A 79 3.18 -14.04 -16.17
N ALA A 80 2.66 -15.10 -16.78
CA ALA A 80 3.43 -15.90 -17.73
C ALA A 80 3.87 -15.09 -18.97
N ILE A 81 3.07 -14.10 -19.39
CA ILE A 81 3.36 -13.25 -20.55
C ILE A 81 4.20 -12.03 -20.15
N LEU A 82 3.72 -11.26 -19.16
CA LEU A 82 4.22 -9.94 -18.78
C LEU A 82 5.12 -9.96 -17.55
N GLY A 83 4.93 -10.91 -16.64
CA GLY A 83 5.63 -10.97 -15.35
C GLY A 83 7.11 -11.28 -15.54
N ARG A 84 7.97 -10.58 -14.81
CA ARG A 84 9.43 -10.71 -14.91
C ARG A 84 10.04 -10.39 -13.55
N ASP A 85 11.01 -11.19 -13.12
CA ASP A 85 11.73 -11.01 -11.85
C ASP A 85 12.22 -9.57 -11.70
N GLU A 86 11.90 -8.96 -10.55
CA GLU A 86 12.27 -7.59 -10.19
C GLU A 86 11.82 -6.49 -11.17
N GLN A 87 10.95 -6.82 -12.13
CA GLN A 87 10.48 -5.89 -13.17
C GLN A 87 8.97 -5.72 -13.16
N PHE A 88 8.20 -6.81 -13.07
CA PHE A 88 6.74 -6.71 -13.07
C PHE A 88 6.05 -7.93 -12.45
N LEU A 89 5.02 -7.66 -11.64
CA LEU A 89 4.20 -8.65 -10.97
C LEU A 89 2.72 -8.23 -10.97
N LEU A 90 1.84 -9.09 -11.47
CA LEU A 90 0.40 -8.99 -11.19
C LEU A 90 0.06 -9.74 -9.91
N ILE A 91 -0.68 -9.05 -9.04
CA ILE A 91 -1.25 -9.57 -7.80
C ILE A 91 -2.78 -9.65 -7.99
N PRO A 92 -3.43 -10.76 -7.59
CA PRO A 92 -4.88 -10.88 -7.74
C PRO A 92 -5.60 -9.90 -6.82
N GLY A 93 -6.68 -9.31 -7.31
CA GLY A 93 -7.53 -8.45 -6.51
C GLY A 93 -8.98 -8.44 -6.99
N GLN A 94 -9.82 -7.78 -6.21
CA GLN A 94 -11.23 -7.57 -6.49
C GLN A 94 -11.70 -6.31 -5.74
N GLU A 95 -12.57 -5.51 -6.34
CA GLU A 95 -13.38 -4.53 -5.62
C GLU A 95 -14.75 -5.13 -5.25
N VAL A 96 -15.13 -5.01 -3.97
CA VAL A 96 -16.45 -5.39 -3.47
C VAL A 96 -17.33 -4.14 -3.40
N THR A 97 -18.43 -4.14 -4.16
CA THR A 97 -19.29 -2.97 -4.40
C THR A 97 -20.52 -2.95 -3.49
N GLY A 98 -20.29 -2.88 -2.17
CA GLY A 98 -21.36 -2.82 -1.18
C GLY A 98 -22.21 -1.55 -1.27
N ARG A 99 -23.44 -1.59 -0.73
CA ARG A 99 -24.37 -0.44 -0.75
C ARG A 99 -25.17 -0.29 0.55
N SER A 100 -25.45 0.94 0.95
CA SER A 100 -26.40 1.23 2.03
C SER A 100 -27.07 2.58 1.79
N GLN A 101 -28.39 2.65 1.95
CA GLN A 101 -29.16 3.91 1.85
C GLN A 101 -28.89 4.70 0.56
N GLY A 102 -28.71 4.00 -0.56
CA GLY A 102 -28.40 4.60 -1.87
C GLY A 102 -26.94 5.01 -2.06
N LYS A 103 -26.08 4.88 -1.04
CA LYS A 103 -24.65 5.22 -1.10
C LYS A 103 -23.78 3.99 -1.34
N PRO A 104 -22.70 4.11 -2.14
CA PRO A 104 -21.72 3.05 -2.35
C PRO A 104 -20.78 2.91 -1.15
N VAL A 105 -20.37 1.69 -0.82
CA VAL A 105 -19.34 1.38 0.17
C VAL A 105 -18.44 0.33 -0.45
N HIS A 106 -17.23 0.73 -0.82
CA HIS A 106 -16.34 -0.14 -1.59
C HIS A 106 -15.13 -0.58 -0.75
N VAL A 107 -14.77 -1.84 -0.90
CA VAL A 107 -13.61 -2.45 -0.23
C VAL A 107 -12.85 -3.29 -1.23
N ASN A 108 -11.59 -2.96 -1.45
CA ASN A 108 -10.68 -3.79 -2.23
C ASN A 108 -10.14 -4.95 -1.39
N GLN A 109 -10.03 -6.09 -2.07
CA GLN A 109 -9.33 -7.27 -1.62
C GLN A 109 -8.01 -7.36 -2.37
N ILE A 110 -6.87 -7.10 -1.70
CA ILE A 110 -5.54 -7.22 -2.32
C ILE A 110 -4.90 -8.56 -1.95
N GLY A 111 -4.47 -9.33 -2.95
CA GLY A 111 -4.08 -10.74 -2.79
C GLY A 111 -5.31 -11.66 -2.68
N ALA A 112 -6.33 -11.39 -3.50
CA ALA A 112 -7.60 -12.09 -3.48
C ALA A 112 -7.46 -13.57 -3.87
N LYS A 113 -8.22 -14.44 -3.19
CA LYS A 113 -8.23 -15.90 -3.44
C LYS A 113 -9.58 -16.42 -3.93
N LYS A 114 -10.63 -15.65 -3.71
CA LYS A 114 -12.01 -15.95 -4.07
C LYS A 114 -12.77 -14.65 -4.16
N VAL A 115 -13.84 -14.65 -4.95
CA VAL A 115 -14.75 -13.51 -5.03
C VAL A 115 -15.53 -13.37 -3.72
N VAL A 116 -15.65 -12.14 -3.22
CA VAL A 116 -16.60 -11.73 -2.18
C VAL A 116 -17.75 -11.00 -2.88
N MET A 117 -18.96 -11.55 -2.77
CA MET A 117 -20.15 -10.92 -3.36
C MET A 117 -20.60 -9.72 -2.50
N PRO A 118 -21.07 -8.63 -3.14
CA PRO A 118 -21.49 -7.41 -2.46
C PRO A 118 -22.81 -7.62 -1.74
N VAL A 119 -23.11 -6.70 -0.82
CA VAL A 119 -24.36 -6.69 -0.06
C VAL A 119 -24.99 -5.31 -0.05
N SER A 120 -26.30 -5.29 0.18
CA SER A 120 -26.98 -4.10 0.68
C SER A 120 -27.42 -4.33 2.12
N LEU A 121 -26.94 -3.51 3.05
CA LEU A 121 -27.29 -3.59 4.48
C LEU A 121 -27.92 -2.27 4.97
N PRO A 122 -28.58 -2.27 6.15
CA PRO A 122 -29.29 -1.09 6.65
C PRO A 122 -28.40 0.12 6.92
N THR A 123 -27.15 -0.09 7.35
CA THR A 123 -26.20 0.98 7.64
C THR A 123 -24.91 0.85 6.84
N ILE A 124 -24.28 1.99 6.59
CA ILE A 124 -23.00 2.12 5.88
C ILE A 124 -21.89 1.32 6.61
N PHE A 125 -21.85 1.44 7.94
CA PHE A 125 -20.86 0.74 8.75
C PHE A 125 -21.04 -0.79 8.73
N GLU A 126 -22.28 -1.30 8.70
CA GLU A 126 -22.52 -2.75 8.59
C GLU A 126 -21.98 -3.31 7.26
N VAL A 127 -22.15 -2.58 6.15
CA VAL A 127 -21.56 -2.96 4.86
C VAL A 127 -20.04 -2.97 4.95
N LEU A 128 -19.45 -1.85 5.40
CA LEU A 128 -18.00 -1.70 5.53
C LEU A 128 -17.39 -2.83 6.37
N GLN A 129 -17.92 -3.05 7.58
CA GLN A 129 -17.35 -4.03 8.50
C GLN A 129 -17.50 -5.47 8.00
N ARG A 130 -18.63 -5.79 7.35
CA ARG A 130 -18.87 -7.11 6.76
C ARG A 130 -17.88 -7.40 5.64
N ASP A 131 -17.71 -6.46 4.71
CA ASP A 131 -16.82 -6.65 3.55
C ASP A 131 -15.36 -6.72 3.99
N VAL A 132 -14.92 -5.84 4.90
CA VAL A 132 -13.57 -5.88 5.49
C VAL A 132 -13.32 -7.22 6.20
N ASN A 133 -14.27 -7.74 6.97
CA ASN A 133 -14.11 -9.02 7.67
C ASN A 133 -13.99 -10.19 6.69
N LEU A 134 -14.85 -10.25 5.67
CA LEU A 134 -14.79 -11.33 4.68
C LEU A 134 -13.49 -11.31 3.88
N VAL A 135 -13.00 -10.12 3.53
CA VAL A 135 -11.68 -9.96 2.91
C VAL A 135 -10.60 -10.48 3.87
N HIS A 136 -10.59 -10.04 5.11
CA HIS A 136 -9.62 -10.43 6.12
C HIS A 136 -9.59 -11.95 6.35
N GLU A 137 -10.76 -12.61 6.42
CA GLU A 137 -10.90 -14.06 6.63
C GLU A 137 -10.24 -14.90 5.52
N THR A 138 -10.02 -14.34 4.32
CA THR A 138 -9.28 -15.03 3.24
C THR A 138 -7.76 -14.93 3.40
N GLY A 139 -7.29 -14.09 4.32
CA GLY A 139 -5.90 -13.68 4.48
C GLY A 139 -5.45 -12.59 3.51
N ALA A 140 -6.35 -12.06 2.67
CA ALA A 140 -6.09 -10.91 1.82
C ALA A 140 -6.05 -9.60 2.63
N ILE A 141 -5.54 -8.53 2.02
CA ILE A 141 -5.48 -7.21 2.63
C ILE A 141 -6.77 -6.47 2.28
N ALA A 142 -7.49 -6.01 3.32
CA ALA A 142 -8.66 -5.16 3.16
C ALA A 142 -8.22 -3.70 3.00
N GLN A 143 -8.60 -3.11 1.87
CA GLN A 143 -8.41 -1.70 1.53
C GLN A 143 -9.77 -1.01 1.45
N ILE A 144 -9.95 0.06 2.22
CA ILE A 144 -11.16 0.87 2.19
C ILE A 144 -11.01 1.90 1.08
N ASN A 145 -11.91 1.85 0.10
CA ASN A 145 -11.78 2.67 -1.10
C ASN A 145 -12.46 4.03 -0.90
N HIS A 146 -11.88 5.05 -1.55
CA HIS A 146 -12.39 6.41 -1.75
C HIS A 146 -13.53 6.84 -0.80
N PRO A 147 -13.24 7.14 0.48
CA PRO A 147 -14.27 7.34 1.52
C PRO A 147 -15.36 8.37 1.19
N ASN A 148 -15.00 9.40 0.42
CA ASN A 148 -15.89 10.48 0.02
C ASN A 148 -16.72 10.19 -1.24
N PHE A 149 -16.53 9.06 -1.92
CA PHE A 149 -17.39 8.69 -3.05
C PHE A 149 -18.83 8.46 -2.55
N GLY A 150 -19.78 9.17 -3.17
CA GLY A 150 -21.16 9.22 -2.71
C GLY A 150 -21.35 9.78 -1.29
N TRP A 151 -20.31 10.41 -0.71
CA TRP A 151 -20.29 10.93 0.67
C TRP A 151 -20.69 9.85 1.69
N ALA A 152 -20.18 8.64 1.50
CA ALA A 152 -20.60 7.45 2.23
C ALA A 152 -19.95 7.34 3.61
N LEU A 153 -18.61 7.36 3.67
CA LEU A 153 -17.87 7.07 4.88
C LEU A 153 -17.52 8.34 5.66
N SER A 154 -17.38 8.20 6.97
CA SER A 154 -16.90 9.23 7.88
C SER A 154 -15.57 8.83 8.55
N GLY A 155 -14.88 9.79 9.16
CA GLY A 155 -13.73 9.49 10.02
C GLY A 155 -14.09 8.61 11.23
N GLU A 156 -15.34 8.65 11.71
CA GLU A 156 -15.81 7.75 12.78
C GLU A 156 -15.90 6.30 12.30
N ASP A 157 -16.36 6.07 11.07
CA ASP A 157 -16.41 4.73 10.47
C ASP A 157 -14.98 4.15 10.38
N LEU A 158 -14.02 4.95 9.90
CA LEU A 158 -12.60 4.56 9.85
C LEU A 158 -12.00 4.35 11.24
N ALA A 159 -12.42 5.12 12.24
CA ALA A 159 -11.94 4.99 13.61
C ALA A 159 -12.52 3.77 14.33
N ARG A 160 -13.66 3.23 13.87
CA ARG A 160 -14.33 2.08 14.51
C ARG A 160 -14.07 0.76 13.79
N VAL A 161 -13.87 0.76 12.48
CA VAL A 161 -13.65 -0.45 11.68
C VAL A 161 -12.50 -1.29 12.24
N GLU A 162 -12.68 -2.60 12.20
CA GLU A 162 -11.67 -3.59 12.58
C GLU A 162 -11.22 -4.37 11.36
N ASN A 163 -9.99 -4.90 11.41
CA ASN A 163 -9.38 -5.76 10.39
C ASN A 163 -9.06 -5.10 9.02
N ALA A 164 -9.41 -3.83 8.83
CA ALA A 164 -8.95 -3.04 7.70
C ALA A 164 -7.45 -2.74 7.83
N THR A 165 -6.71 -2.83 6.72
CA THR A 165 -5.27 -2.53 6.69
C THR A 165 -5.00 -1.20 6.00
N LEU A 166 -5.71 -0.92 4.90
CA LEU A 166 -5.47 0.23 4.05
C LEU A 166 -6.70 1.14 3.95
N VAL A 167 -6.47 2.43 3.70
CA VAL A 167 -7.49 3.39 3.30
C VAL A 167 -6.95 4.31 2.21
N GLU A 168 -7.79 4.56 1.21
CA GLU A 168 -7.50 5.57 0.18
C GLU A 168 -7.64 6.96 0.76
N ILE A 169 -6.53 7.70 0.81
CA ILE A 169 -6.54 9.14 1.12
C ILE A 169 -6.46 9.99 -0.13
N TRP A 170 -6.08 9.39 -1.26
CA TRP A 170 -6.00 10.00 -2.55
C TRP A 170 -6.26 8.96 -3.64
N ASN A 171 -7.27 9.18 -4.47
CA ASN A 171 -7.64 8.30 -5.56
C ASN A 171 -7.73 9.11 -6.87
N GLY A 172 -7.20 8.56 -7.95
CA GLY A 172 -7.06 9.22 -9.25
C GLY A 172 -8.38 9.43 -10.01
N HIS A 173 -9.45 8.77 -9.60
CA HIS A 173 -10.78 8.90 -10.17
C HIS A 173 -11.36 10.31 -9.89
N PRO A 174 -11.84 11.05 -10.91
CA PRO A 174 -12.17 12.47 -10.77
C PRO A 174 -13.41 12.76 -9.91
N GLN A 175 -14.19 11.73 -9.57
CA GLN A 175 -15.49 11.86 -8.88
C GLN A 175 -15.46 11.46 -7.40
N VAL A 176 -14.29 11.13 -6.85
CA VAL A 176 -14.16 10.56 -5.49
C VAL A 176 -13.99 11.59 -4.37
N ASN A 177 -13.86 12.88 -4.72
CA ASN A 177 -13.87 14.00 -3.77
C ASN A 177 -12.80 13.89 -2.66
N ASN A 178 -11.55 13.54 -3.00
CA ASN A 178 -10.43 13.39 -2.05
C ASN A 178 -10.32 14.53 -1.03
N ALA A 179 -10.47 15.78 -1.49
CA ALA A 179 -10.33 17.00 -0.68
C ALA A 179 -11.51 17.27 0.28
N GLY A 180 -12.59 16.48 0.21
CA GLY A 180 -13.83 16.77 0.92
C GLY A 180 -14.59 17.93 0.26
N GLY A 181 -15.57 18.48 0.97
CA GLY A 181 -16.41 19.58 0.47
C GLY A 181 -17.75 19.67 1.19
N GLY A 182 -18.37 20.85 1.17
CA GLY A 182 -19.71 21.05 1.74
C GLY A 182 -19.82 20.76 3.25
N GLY A 183 -18.72 20.85 4.00
CA GLY A 183 -18.65 20.51 5.42
C GLY A 183 -18.16 19.08 5.71
N THR A 184 -18.01 18.24 4.68
CA THR A 184 -17.37 16.92 4.79
C THR A 184 -15.85 17.05 4.76
N PRO A 185 -15.10 16.41 5.68
CA PRO A 185 -13.64 16.46 5.70
C PRO A 185 -13.01 15.76 4.48
N SER A 186 -11.74 16.06 4.22
CA SER A 186 -10.95 15.30 3.23
C SER A 186 -10.73 13.85 3.70
N ALA A 187 -10.46 12.95 2.77
CA ALA A 187 -10.12 11.56 3.09
C ALA A 187 -8.86 11.48 3.98
N GLU A 188 -7.86 12.35 3.74
CA GLU A 188 -6.69 12.48 4.61
C GLU A 188 -7.07 12.92 6.05
N ALA A 189 -7.99 13.86 6.21
CA ALA A 189 -8.46 14.27 7.54
C ALA A 189 -9.29 13.18 8.23
N MET A 190 -10.09 12.40 7.49
CA MET A 190 -10.78 11.22 8.02
C MET A 190 -9.78 10.16 8.50
N TRP A 191 -8.69 9.95 7.77
CA TRP A 191 -7.61 9.07 8.19
C TRP A 191 -6.96 9.56 9.50
N ASP A 192 -6.70 10.85 9.64
CA ASP A 192 -6.16 11.43 10.88
C ASP A 192 -7.07 11.21 12.09
N VAL A 193 -8.41 11.19 11.90
CA VAL A 193 -9.37 10.82 12.95
C VAL A 193 -9.15 9.38 13.40
N ALA A 194 -9.03 8.44 12.47
CA ALA A 194 -8.78 7.02 12.77
C ALA A 194 -7.43 6.82 13.50
N LEU A 195 -6.37 7.45 13.01
CA LEU A 195 -5.05 7.38 13.66
C LEU A 195 -5.08 7.96 15.08
N THR A 196 -5.81 9.06 15.29
CA THR A 196 -5.94 9.71 16.61
C THR A 196 -6.70 8.84 17.62
N ALA A 197 -7.62 8.02 17.13
CA ALA A 197 -8.33 6.99 17.89
C ALA A 197 -7.45 5.75 18.17
N GLY A 198 -6.22 5.71 17.66
CA GLY A 198 -5.27 4.60 17.88
C GLY A 198 -5.39 3.48 16.84
N LYS A 199 -6.15 3.66 15.76
CA LYS A 199 -6.25 2.65 14.69
C LYS A 199 -4.99 2.65 13.84
N ARG A 200 -4.40 1.46 13.67
CA ARG A 200 -3.32 1.20 12.73
C ARG A 200 -3.92 0.96 11.35
N LEU A 201 -4.24 2.05 10.66
CA LEU A 201 -4.75 2.06 9.30
C LEU A 201 -3.74 2.79 8.43
N PHE A 202 -3.29 2.19 7.33
CA PHE A 202 -2.27 2.78 6.48
C PHE A 202 -2.87 3.48 5.27
N ALA A 203 -2.33 4.64 4.92
CA ALA A 203 -2.82 5.46 3.82
C ALA A 203 -2.20 5.03 2.50
N ILE A 204 -3.01 4.92 1.46
CA ILE A 204 -2.56 4.71 0.09
C ILE A 204 -2.99 5.85 -0.83
N ALA A 205 -2.28 5.94 -1.94
CA ALA A 205 -2.73 6.64 -3.13
C ALA A 205 -2.73 5.64 -4.30
N ASP A 206 -3.71 5.75 -5.18
CA ASP A 206 -3.92 4.87 -6.32
C ASP A 206 -4.64 5.62 -7.44
N ASP A 207 -4.78 4.94 -8.58
CA ASP A 207 -5.39 5.53 -9.76
C ASP A 207 -6.91 5.35 -9.84
N ASP A 208 -7.40 4.16 -9.47
CA ASP A 208 -8.78 3.72 -9.76
C ASP A 208 -9.13 3.93 -11.25
N ALA A 209 -8.19 3.48 -12.08
CA ALA A 209 -8.19 3.73 -13.51
C ALA A 209 -9.19 2.84 -14.23
N HIS A 210 -10.00 3.47 -15.08
CA HIS A 210 -10.95 2.82 -15.97
C HIS A 210 -10.63 3.09 -17.45
N HIS A 211 -9.86 4.15 -17.74
CA HIS A 211 -9.67 4.67 -19.09
C HIS A 211 -8.19 4.65 -19.50
N PHE A 212 -7.85 3.86 -20.53
CA PHE A 212 -6.48 3.71 -21.05
C PHE A 212 -6.36 4.09 -22.54
N LYS A 213 -7.46 4.46 -23.20
CA LYS A 213 -7.39 4.92 -24.59
C LYS A 213 -6.69 6.27 -24.69
N PRO A 214 -5.92 6.53 -25.76
CA PRO A 214 -5.12 7.76 -25.91
C PRO A 214 -5.91 9.06 -25.69
N GLU A 215 -7.16 9.11 -26.15
CA GLU A 215 -8.05 10.27 -26.00
C GLU A 215 -8.39 10.59 -24.54
N HIS A 216 -8.37 9.60 -23.64
CA HIS A 216 -8.69 9.78 -22.23
C HIS A 216 -7.47 10.09 -21.37
N LEU A 217 -6.27 9.65 -21.76
CA LEU A 217 -5.05 9.78 -20.93
C LEU A 217 -4.71 11.23 -20.56
N ALA A 218 -5.02 12.19 -21.44
CA ALA A 218 -4.77 13.61 -21.22
C ALA A 218 -5.99 14.38 -20.66
N ASP A 219 -7.15 13.73 -20.56
CA ASP A 219 -8.38 14.37 -20.07
C ASP A 219 -8.41 14.34 -18.53
N PRO A 220 -8.39 15.50 -17.84
CA PRO A 220 -8.50 15.52 -16.39
C PRO A 220 -9.86 15.01 -15.87
N ALA A 221 -10.89 14.99 -16.72
CA ALA A 221 -12.22 14.47 -16.38
C ALA A 221 -12.36 12.95 -16.57
N SER A 222 -11.38 12.28 -17.16
CA SER A 222 -11.36 10.82 -17.27
C SER A 222 -10.80 10.18 -15.99
N ALA A 223 -11.11 8.91 -15.76
CA ALA A 223 -10.42 8.07 -14.77
C ALA A 223 -9.20 7.38 -15.41
N ALA A 224 -8.18 8.17 -15.76
CA ALA A 224 -6.94 7.70 -16.39
C ALA A 224 -5.87 7.28 -15.37
N PRO A 225 -4.94 6.39 -15.74
CA PRO A 225 -3.86 5.92 -14.87
C PRO A 225 -2.77 6.97 -14.61
N ASN A 226 -1.82 6.63 -13.73
CA ASN A 226 -0.61 7.41 -13.42
C ASN A 226 -0.87 8.78 -12.79
N ARG A 227 -1.76 8.79 -11.82
CA ARG A 227 -2.07 9.93 -10.96
C ARG A 227 -1.76 9.65 -9.48
N GLY A 228 -1.90 8.41 -9.03
CA GLY A 228 -1.61 7.97 -7.66
C GLY A 228 -1.03 6.56 -7.61
N TRP A 229 -0.14 6.29 -6.66
CA TRP A 229 0.44 4.96 -6.45
C TRP A 229 1.14 4.85 -5.09
N ILE A 230 1.60 3.64 -4.76
CA ILE A 230 2.47 3.39 -3.62
C ILE A 230 3.86 2.93 -4.05
N TYR A 231 4.86 3.20 -3.22
CA TYR A 231 6.17 2.59 -3.29
C TYR A 231 6.36 1.67 -2.08
N VAL A 232 6.51 0.37 -2.33
CA VAL A 232 6.63 -0.67 -1.31
C VAL A 232 8.10 -1.03 -1.10
N ARG A 233 8.59 -1.00 0.14
CA ARG A 233 9.94 -1.43 0.51
C ARG A 233 9.94 -2.91 0.83
N ALA A 234 10.50 -3.71 -0.08
CA ALA A 234 10.54 -5.16 0.05
C ALA A 234 11.90 -5.73 -0.40
N PRO A 235 12.30 -6.93 0.08
CA PRO A 235 13.56 -7.55 -0.34
C PRO A 235 13.51 -8.06 -1.78
N LYS A 236 12.33 -8.46 -2.27
CA LYS A 236 12.11 -9.00 -3.62
C LYS A 236 10.74 -8.61 -4.14
N LEU A 237 10.60 -8.54 -5.46
CA LEU A 237 9.31 -8.40 -6.13
C LEU A 237 8.58 -9.75 -6.20
N THR A 238 8.09 -10.22 -5.06
CA THR A 238 7.19 -11.38 -4.97
C THR A 238 5.89 -10.98 -4.31
N GLU A 239 4.79 -11.70 -4.62
CA GLU A 239 3.49 -11.42 -3.99
C GLU A 239 3.60 -11.49 -2.45
N ALA A 240 4.29 -12.52 -1.94
CA ALA A 240 4.49 -12.69 -0.51
C ALA A 240 5.21 -11.49 0.14
N ASP A 241 6.32 -11.05 -0.46
CA ASP A 241 7.14 -9.96 0.09
C ASP A 241 6.42 -8.60 -0.02
N ILE A 242 5.76 -8.32 -1.15
CA ILE A 242 4.98 -7.10 -1.36
C ILE A 242 3.82 -7.03 -0.37
N LEU A 243 3.00 -8.09 -0.27
CA LEU A 243 1.88 -8.11 0.67
C LEU A 243 2.35 -8.07 2.13
N ALA A 244 3.47 -8.71 2.47
CA ALA A 244 4.03 -8.63 3.82
C ALA A 244 4.51 -7.22 4.18
N ALA A 245 5.14 -6.51 3.25
CA ALA A 245 5.56 -5.12 3.44
C ALA A 245 4.35 -4.17 3.58
N ILE A 246 3.32 -4.33 2.74
CA ILE A 246 2.07 -3.56 2.86
C ILE A 246 1.41 -3.77 4.23
N ARG A 247 1.29 -5.03 4.70
CA ARG A 247 0.72 -5.34 6.03
C ARG A 247 1.48 -4.69 7.19
N ARG A 248 2.78 -4.45 7.05
CA ARG A 248 3.60 -3.78 8.07
C ARG A 248 3.64 -2.25 7.94
N GLY A 249 3.11 -1.69 6.85
CA GLY A 249 3.23 -0.27 6.55
C GLY A 249 4.61 0.13 5.99
N ASP A 250 5.40 -0.82 5.48
CA ASP A 250 6.71 -0.59 4.85
C ASP A 250 6.53 -0.04 3.42
N PHE A 251 5.83 1.09 3.28
CA PHE A 251 5.57 1.74 2.01
C PHE A 251 5.27 3.24 2.18
N TYR A 252 5.17 3.98 1.10
CA TYR A 252 4.61 5.34 1.09
C TYR A 252 3.71 5.57 -0.11
N ALA A 253 2.71 6.43 0.06
CA ALA A 253 1.80 6.85 -1.00
C ALA A 253 2.39 8.05 -1.76
N SER A 254 2.11 8.19 -3.05
CA SER A 254 2.65 9.27 -3.88
C SER A 254 1.74 9.61 -5.06
N THR A 255 1.77 10.89 -5.44
CA THR A 255 1.24 11.39 -6.73
C THR A 255 2.36 11.90 -7.64
N GLY A 256 3.62 11.55 -7.35
CA GLY A 256 4.78 11.93 -8.15
C GLY A 256 6.04 12.31 -7.38
N VAL A 257 5.99 12.40 -6.05
CA VAL A 257 7.19 12.58 -5.22
C VAL A 257 7.85 11.22 -4.98
N GLU A 258 9.15 11.12 -5.25
CA GLU A 258 9.96 9.95 -4.93
C GLU A 258 10.79 10.19 -3.67
N LEU A 259 10.76 9.23 -2.75
CA LEU A 259 11.56 9.21 -1.53
C LEU A 259 12.68 8.18 -1.72
N THR A 260 13.91 8.55 -1.36
CA THR A 260 15.03 7.60 -1.37
C THR A 260 15.03 6.73 -0.13
N ASP A 261 14.58 7.26 1.02
CA ASP A 261 14.46 6.51 2.26
C ASP A 261 13.45 7.12 3.24
N ILE A 262 12.90 6.26 4.09
CA ILE A 262 12.09 6.61 5.26
C ILE A 262 12.63 5.78 6.44
N ALA A 263 13.21 6.47 7.42
CA ALA A 263 13.79 5.84 8.60
C ALA A 263 13.04 6.29 9.85
N ALA A 264 12.36 5.34 10.50
CA ALA A 264 11.76 5.51 11.81
C ALA A 264 12.62 4.80 12.86
N THR A 265 12.98 5.53 13.92
CA THR A 265 13.70 5.01 15.08
C THR A 265 12.90 5.32 16.34
N PRO A 266 13.24 4.75 17.51
CA PRO A 266 12.62 5.16 18.76
C PRO A 266 12.74 6.67 19.07
N ALA A 267 13.74 7.35 18.50
CA ALA A 267 13.99 8.77 18.72
C ALA A 267 13.26 9.70 17.75
N GLY A 268 12.91 9.25 16.54
CA GLY A 268 12.36 10.14 15.53
C GLY A 268 12.16 9.52 14.14
N LEU A 269 11.65 10.37 13.25
CA LEU A 269 11.34 10.06 11.84
C LEU A 269 12.22 10.91 10.92
N THR A 270 12.87 10.26 9.96
CA THR A 270 13.68 10.88 8.90
C THR A 270 13.10 10.54 7.53
N VAL A 271 12.95 11.54 6.67
CA VAL A 271 12.42 11.40 5.31
C VAL A 271 13.44 11.98 4.33
N SER A 272 13.94 11.12 3.42
CA SER A 272 14.90 11.50 2.39
C SER A 272 14.21 11.56 1.03
N ILE A 273 14.31 12.69 0.35
CA ILE A 273 13.60 12.96 -0.91
C ILE A 273 14.57 12.79 -2.07
N LYS A 274 14.16 12.13 -3.15
CA LYS A 274 14.87 12.12 -4.43
C LYS A 274 14.63 13.46 -5.15
N ALA A 275 15.31 14.50 -4.69
CA ALA A 275 15.11 15.85 -5.18
C ALA A 275 15.61 16.04 -6.62
N THR A 276 14.88 16.82 -7.41
CA THR A 276 15.32 17.32 -8.71
C THR A 276 15.86 18.74 -8.61
N THR A 277 16.56 19.22 -9.64
CA THR A 277 17.13 20.58 -9.67
C THR A 277 16.10 21.67 -9.97
N PHE A 278 14.96 21.33 -10.58
CA PHE A 278 13.93 22.28 -10.99
C PHE A 278 12.80 22.46 -9.97
N SER A 279 12.68 21.55 -9.00
CA SER A 279 11.62 21.55 -7.99
C SER A 279 12.10 22.02 -6.63
N ARG A 280 11.16 22.55 -5.82
CA ARG A 280 11.33 22.79 -4.39
C ARG A 280 10.42 21.88 -3.58
N TYR A 281 10.86 21.54 -2.37
CA TYR A 281 10.17 20.61 -1.51
C TYR A 281 9.94 21.18 -0.12
N ARG A 282 8.84 20.78 0.49
CA ARG A 282 8.49 21.08 1.88
C ARG A 282 7.91 19.82 2.51
N THR A 283 8.39 19.47 3.69
CA THR A 283 7.90 18.33 4.47
C THR A 283 7.18 18.84 5.70
N GLU A 284 5.95 18.42 5.90
CA GLU A 284 5.19 18.58 7.14
C GLU A 284 5.25 17.30 7.95
N PHE A 285 5.58 17.40 9.24
CA PHE A 285 5.41 16.32 10.20
C PHE A 285 4.09 16.54 10.93
N ILE A 286 3.23 15.53 10.94
CA ILE A 286 1.82 15.63 11.33
C ILE A 286 1.54 14.59 12.41
N GLY A 287 0.84 15.00 13.48
CA GLY A 287 0.41 14.11 14.56
C GLY A 287 -1.08 14.19 14.83
N ALA A 288 -1.49 13.81 16.04
CA ALA A 288 -2.90 13.70 16.44
C ALA A 288 -3.79 14.85 15.95
N GLY A 289 -4.93 14.48 15.36
CA GLY A 289 -5.92 15.39 14.77
C GLY A 289 -5.49 16.04 13.46
N GLY A 290 -4.46 15.52 12.78
CA GLY A 290 -3.92 16.14 11.56
C GLY A 290 -3.14 17.42 11.84
N LYS A 291 -2.68 17.62 13.08
CA LYS A 291 -1.94 18.81 13.49
C LYS A 291 -0.52 18.77 12.93
N VAL A 292 -0.14 19.81 12.17
CA VAL A 292 1.26 20.04 11.79
C VAL A 292 2.08 20.34 13.04
N LEU A 293 3.06 19.49 13.31
CA LEU A 293 3.96 19.55 14.47
C LEU A 293 5.25 20.30 14.15
N ALA A 294 5.73 20.17 12.91
CA ALA A 294 6.91 20.85 12.39
C ALA A 294 6.86 20.87 10.85
N GLU A 295 7.58 21.83 10.28
CA GLU A 295 7.84 21.90 8.85
C GLU A 295 9.34 21.96 8.57
N SER A 296 9.78 21.41 7.45
CA SER A 296 11.17 21.43 7.01
C SER A 296 11.28 21.57 5.50
N THR A 297 12.22 22.38 5.04
CA THR A 297 12.70 22.42 3.64
C THR A 297 14.04 21.72 3.45
N ALA A 298 14.62 21.17 4.53
CA ALA A 298 15.84 20.38 4.47
C ALA A 298 15.60 18.99 3.85
N ASN A 299 16.66 18.43 3.26
CA ASN A 299 16.70 17.07 2.76
C ASN A 299 18.00 16.38 3.24
N PRO A 300 17.93 15.37 4.12
CA PRO A 300 16.71 14.79 4.68
C PRO A 300 15.95 15.72 5.63
N ALA A 301 14.63 15.56 5.69
CA ALA A 301 13.78 16.19 6.70
C ALA A 301 13.74 15.30 7.94
N VAL A 302 13.90 15.87 9.14
CA VAL A 302 14.01 15.12 10.40
C VAL A 302 13.06 15.69 11.45
N TYR A 303 12.37 14.80 12.16
CA TYR A 303 11.58 15.12 13.35
C TYR A 303 11.97 14.22 14.51
N GLN A 304 12.25 14.81 15.67
CA GLN A 304 12.53 14.09 16.91
C GLN A 304 11.24 13.98 17.73
N PHE A 305 10.91 12.76 18.17
CA PHE A 305 9.72 12.49 18.96
C PHE A 305 9.84 13.11 20.37
N LYS A 306 8.72 13.64 20.83
CA LYS A 306 8.53 14.26 22.16
C LYS A 306 7.82 13.30 23.11
N GLY A 307 7.08 12.32 22.58
CA GLY A 307 6.39 11.27 23.35
C GLY A 307 4.91 11.54 23.63
N ASP A 308 4.37 12.68 23.20
CA ASP A 308 2.97 13.10 23.41
C ASP A 308 2.14 13.14 22.12
N GLU A 309 2.73 12.81 20.97
CA GLU A 309 2.11 13.00 19.64
C GLU A 309 1.02 11.98 19.29
N LYS A 310 0.98 10.84 20.01
CA LYS A 310 0.29 9.56 19.65
C LYS A 310 0.85 8.89 18.40
N TYR A 311 0.99 9.64 17.32
CA TYR A 311 1.66 9.22 16.09
C TYR A 311 2.34 10.39 15.43
N VAL A 312 3.32 10.10 14.57
CA VAL A 312 3.90 11.08 13.64
C VAL A 312 3.94 10.46 12.25
N ARG A 313 3.36 11.15 11.27
CA ARG A 313 3.51 10.87 9.84
C ARG A 313 4.12 12.08 9.14
N ALA A 314 4.62 11.91 7.93
CA ALA A 314 5.11 13.01 7.12
C ALA A 314 4.32 13.13 5.81
N LYS A 315 4.12 14.38 5.39
CA LYS A 315 3.62 14.73 4.06
C LYS A 315 4.63 15.60 3.35
N VAL A 316 5.07 15.18 2.18
CA VAL A 316 6.00 15.92 1.34
C VAL A 316 5.22 16.58 0.22
N PHE A 317 5.44 17.87 0.04
CA PHE A 317 4.93 18.66 -1.07
C PHE A 317 6.09 18.99 -2.00
N GLU A 318 5.83 18.86 -3.29
CA GLU A 318 6.68 19.41 -4.34
C GLU A 318 5.98 20.63 -4.97
N SER A 319 6.79 21.59 -5.44
CA SER A 319 6.35 22.88 -5.96
C SER A 319 5.31 22.86 -7.10
N ASN A 320 5.11 21.73 -7.79
CA ASN A 320 4.13 21.55 -8.86
C ASN A 320 3.00 20.59 -8.44
N ALA A 321 2.61 20.64 -7.16
CA ALA A 321 1.45 19.95 -6.57
C ALA A 321 1.56 18.42 -6.49
N LYS A 322 2.72 17.84 -6.77
CA LYS A 322 2.99 16.43 -6.44
C LYS A 322 3.18 16.27 -4.94
N MET A 323 2.74 15.14 -4.41
CA MET A 323 2.81 14.84 -2.98
C MET A 323 3.33 13.42 -2.72
N ALA A 324 3.84 13.21 -1.51
CA ALA A 324 4.00 11.88 -0.93
C ALA A 324 3.58 11.88 0.55
N TRP A 325 3.08 10.74 1.03
CA TRP A 325 2.65 10.53 2.41
C TRP A 325 3.32 9.28 2.97
N THR A 326 4.00 9.42 4.09
CA THR A 326 4.57 8.27 4.82
C THR A 326 3.50 7.64 5.71
N GLN A 327 3.68 6.36 6.06
CA GLN A 327 2.86 5.75 7.10
C GLN A 327 3.16 6.35 8.49
N PRO A 328 2.19 6.33 9.41
CA PRO A 328 2.36 6.82 10.76
C PRO A 328 3.30 5.93 11.56
N VAL A 329 4.23 6.57 12.26
CA VAL A 329 4.98 5.95 13.34
C VAL A 329 4.22 6.20 14.63
N PHE A 330 3.66 5.14 15.22
CA PHE A 330 3.00 5.24 16.51
C PHE A 330 4.04 5.44 17.61
N VAL A 331 3.90 6.53 18.36
CA VAL A 331 4.80 6.87 19.45
C VAL A 331 4.15 6.33 20.72
N SER A 332 4.66 5.20 21.20
CA SER A 332 4.27 4.67 22.52
C SER A 332 4.90 5.50 23.62
N ARG A 333 4.21 5.64 24.74
CA ARG A 333 4.85 5.95 26.02
C ARG A 333 5.64 4.75 26.53
#